data_AF-A0A1S8WS81-F1
#
_entry.id   AF-A0A1S8WS81-F1
#
_cell.length_a   1.000
_cell.length_b   1.000
_cell.length_c   1.000
_cell.angle_alpha   90.00
_cell.angle_beta   90.00
_cell.angle_gamma   90.00
#
_symmetry.space_group_name_H-M   'P 1'
#
loop_
_entity.id
_entity.type
_entity.pdbx_description
1 polymer ?
#
loop_
_entity_poly.entity_id
_entity_poly.type
_entity_poly.pdbx_seq_one_letter_code
_entity_poly.pdbx_strand_id
1 'polypeptide(L)'
;MKCFLSASLKKFALYISALIYLHFPVCASVEDLLEQGTRLLAAGQLADALSVYVQAVDADPHNHLTYYRRGTAHLALGNVRLALPDFDQSVKLNGGFIPAIRQRAMLHLKMGHLHEAKSDFGLLVPSDPEASEKLTQITMMEEQLVAAPRLFREGRTRDALRLLDSLAEVMNFNPEVRELRAQCYLRLGDVQKGVHEMRYGVRLLNDNREGLLKLAQLMYDSGLAVQSVEELRECLRLDQDDKNCMRLYKVVKKLAKDITQAQESMENSRYKDCIKHADSILKLEPSHREYQNQAKLLLCQCHSRSNSAGGVTYCEEVISQFPENVDLLCDLADSYINAEKYDDAIRTAQKVFDTDRRHQRAREILQKAQRLLKTSQRKDYYKILGVSRSATKQEIASAYRKLARKWHPDRYEGEDKKKAEREFLLISSAKEVLTDDEMRSRYDNGEDPLDPQQQQQHQGPFGPFGGFSFANMHPFDGGHFEFRFM
;
A
#
# COMPACT_ATOMS: atom_id res chain seq x y z
N MET A 1 -14.69 67.28 -73.88
CA MET A 1 -16.01 66.62 -73.72
C MET A 1 -15.77 65.12 -73.68
N LYS A 2 -16.01 64.50 -72.52
CA LYS A 2 -17.09 63.53 -72.29
C LYS A 2 -16.74 62.16 -72.89
N CYS A 3 -16.25 61.22 -72.07
CA CYS A 3 -17.02 60.37 -71.15
C CYS A 3 -17.66 59.17 -71.87
N PHE A 4 -17.56 58.02 -71.20
CA PHE A 4 -18.22 56.73 -71.46
C PHE A 4 -17.71 55.91 -72.65
N LEU A 5 -16.72 55.04 -72.39
CA LEU A 5 -16.71 53.60 -72.75
C LEU A 5 -15.28 53.02 -72.55
N SER A 6 -14.74 53.02 -71.33
CA SER A 6 -13.45 52.36 -71.05
C SER A 6 -13.43 51.48 -69.78
N ALA A 7 -14.61 51.09 -69.28
CA ALA A 7 -14.72 50.29 -68.06
C ALA A 7 -15.14 48.82 -68.25
N SER A 8 -15.45 48.38 -69.48
CA SER A 8 -15.99 47.02 -69.70
C SER A 8 -14.99 45.98 -70.27
N LEU A 9 -13.95 46.40 -71.01
CA LEU A 9 -13.01 45.47 -71.64
C LEU A 9 -11.74 45.15 -70.82
N LYS A 10 -11.33 46.02 -69.87
CA LYS A 10 -10.19 45.72 -68.98
C LYS A 10 -10.55 44.81 -67.80
N LYS A 11 -11.83 44.67 -67.44
CA LYS A 11 -12.28 43.71 -66.41
C LYS A 11 -12.40 42.28 -66.92
N PHE A 12 -12.56 42.07 -68.24
CA PHE A 12 -12.63 40.73 -68.81
C PHE A 12 -11.23 40.09 -68.97
N ALA A 13 -10.21 40.88 -69.31
CA ALA A 13 -8.84 40.39 -69.42
C ALA A 13 -8.19 40.04 -68.06
N LEU A 14 -8.60 40.71 -66.98
CA LEU A 14 -8.15 40.40 -65.61
C LEU A 14 -8.88 39.20 -64.97
N TYR A 15 -10.06 38.83 -65.48
CA TYR A 15 -10.73 37.60 -65.07
C TYR A 15 -10.16 36.36 -65.75
N ILE A 16 -9.67 36.48 -67.00
CA ILE A 16 -9.08 35.33 -67.71
C ILE A 16 -7.65 35.04 -67.23
N SER A 17 -6.88 36.03 -66.76
CA SER A 17 -5.60 35.78 -66.08
C SER A 17 -5.74 35.32 -64.63
N ALA A 18 -6.91 35.53 -64.00
CA ALA A 18 -7.23 35.03 -62.66
C ALA A 18 -7.91 33.65 -62.67
N LEU A 19 -8.44 33.20 -63.82
CA LEU A 19 -9.02 31.85 -64.00
C LEU A 19 -8.01 30.80 -64.48
N ILE A 20 -6.77 31.20 -64.79
CA ILE A 20 -5.66 30.26 -65.08
C ILE A 20 -4.89 29.88 -63.81
N TYR A 21 -5.08 30.60 -62.69
CA TYR A 21 -4.80 30.08 -61.35
C TYR A 21 -6.00 29.29 -60.81
N LEU A 22 -6.55 28.40 -61.62
CA LEU A 22 -7.00 27.13 -61.05
C LEU A 22 -5.74 26.54 -60.44
N HIS A 23 -5.65 26.62 -59.11
CA HIS A 23 -4.83 25.74 -58.33
C HIS A 23 -5.39 24.33 -58.61
N PHE A 24 -5.01 23.77 -59.76
CA PHE A 24 -4.94 22.33 -59.90
C PHE A 24 -4.09 21.94 -58.70
N PRO A 25 -4.62 21.17 -57.73
CA PRO A 25 -3.73 20.51 -56.82
C PRO A 25 -2.79 19.75 -57.75
N VAL A 26 -1.52 20.14 -57.77
CA VAL A 26 -0.48 19.28 -58.34
C VAL A 26 -0.69 18.00 -57.56
N CYS A 27 -1.28 17.00 -58.21
CA CYS A 27 -1.41 15.69 -57.63
C CYS A 27 0.05 15.25 -57.48
N ALA A 28 0.62 15.48 -56.31
CA ALA A 28 2.01 15.18 -56.03
C ALA A 28 2.20 13.71 -56.43
N SER A 29 3.20 13.45 -57.26
CA SER A 29 3.45 12.07 -57.67
C SER A 29 3.77 11.23 -56.44
N VAL A 30 3.58 9.92 -56.52
CA VAL A 30 3.92 9.02 -55.42
C VAL A 30 5.40 9.16 -55.08
N GLU A 31 6.26 9.33 -56.09
CA GLU A 31 7.68 9.63 -55.93
C GLU A 31 7.92 10.93 -55.12
N ASP A 32 7.22 12.02 -55.43
CA ASP A 32 7.34 13.29 -54.69
C ASP A 32 6.93 13.12 -53.23
N LEU A 33 5.82 12.41 -52.97
CA LEU A 33 5.34 12.12 -51.63
C LEU A 33 6.34 11.27 -50.84
N LEU A 34 6.95 10.26 -51.47
CA LEU A 34 7.97 9.42 -50.83
C LEU A 34 9.23 10.21 -50.51
N GLU A 35 9.67 11.10 -51.41
CA GLU A 35 10.83 11.96 -51.17
C GLU A 35 10.56 12.96 -50.05
N GLN A 36 9.38 13.60 -50.07
CA GLN A 36 8.94 14.51 -49.02
C GLN A 36 8.88 13.81 -47.66
N GLY A 37 8.25 12.65 -47.58
CA GLY A 37 8.19 11.84 -46.36
C GLY A 37 9.58 11.45 -45.85
N THR A 38 10.52 11.15 -46.76
CA THR A 38 11.91 10.82 -46.41
C THR A 38 12.63 12.03 -45.81
N ARG A 39 12.45 13.22 -46.39
CA ARG A 39 13.02 14.47 -45.84
C ARG A 39 12.47 14.79 -44.45
N LEU A 40 11.16 14.66 -44.27
CA LEU A 40 10.50 14.87 -42.97
C LEU A 40 10.99 13.87 -41.91
N LEU A 41 11.14 12.59 -42.28
CA LEU A 41 11.66 11.56 -41.39
C LEU A 41 13.11 11.85 -40.99
N ALA A 42 13.95 12.28 -41.93
CA ALA A 42 15.33 12.68 -41.65
C ALA A 42 15.42 13.95 -40.78
N ALA A 43 14.43 14.84 -40.88
CA ALA A 43 14.30 16.02 -40.03
C ALA A 43 13.73 15.72 -38.62
N GLY A 44 13.38 14.46 -38.33
CA GLY A 44 12.75 14.06 -37.07
C GLY A 44 11.27 14.45 -36.96
N GLN A 45 10.65 14.94 -38.03
CA GLN A 45 9.22 15.27 -38.09
C GLN A 45 8.41 13.99 -38.35
N LEU A 46 8.42 13.07 -37.39
CA LEU A 46 7.92 11.71 -37.58
C LEU A 46 6.40 11.63 -37.84
N ALA A 47 5.60 12.49 -37.19
CA ALA A 47 4.15 12.52 -37.39
C ALA A 47 3.77 13.07 -38.77
N ASP A 48 4.45 14.13 -39.21
CA ASP A 48 4.25 14.71 -40.54
C ASP A 48 4.69 13.74 -41.64
N ALA A 49 5.84 13.08 -41.45
CA ALA A 49 6.33 12.03 -42.35
C ALA A 49 5.31 10.89 -42.48
N LEU A 50 4.72 10.45 -41.36
CA LEU A 50 3.70 9.41 -41.37
C LEU A 50 2.45 9.85 -42.15
N SER A 51 1.98 11.09 -41.95
CA SER A 51 0.84 11.64 -42.70
C SER A 51 1.09 11.65 -44.21
N VAL A 52 2.29 12.06 -44.63
CA VAL A 52 2.68 12.05 -46.04
C VAL A 52 2.75 10.61 -46.59
N TYR A 53 3.28 9.66 -45.82
CA TYR A 53 3.31 8.26 -46.25
C TYR A 53 1.93 7.61 -46.32
N VAL A 54 0.96 8.03 -45.48
CA VAL A 54 -0.44 7.62 -45.63
C VAL A 54 -0.99 8.10 -46.99
N GLN A 55 -0.77 9.38 -47.33
CA GLN A 55 -1.17 9.91 -48.63
C GLN A 55 -0.49 9.17 -49.79
N ALA A 56 0.78 8.79 -49.65
CA ALA A 56 1.50 8.01 -50.66
C ALA A 56 0.89 6.62 -50.88
N VAL A 57 0.47 5.94 -49.80
CA VAL A 57 -0.22 4.65 -49.90
C VAL A 57 -1.61 4.80 -50.52
N ASP A 58 -2.34 5.86 -50.18
CA ASP A 58 -3.67 6.13 -50.75
C ASP A 58 -3.59 6.46 -52.25
N ALA A 59 -2.50 7.14 -52.67
CA ALA A 59 -2.24 7.48 -54.07
C ALA A 59 -1.88 6.25 -54.92
N ASP A 60 -1.08 5.32 -54.40
CA ASP A 60 -0.80 4.04 -55.07
C ASP A 60 -0.71 2.85 -54.07
N PRO A 61 -1.84 2.13 -53.89
CA PRO A 61 -1.90 0.94 -53.03
C PRO A 61 -1.17 -0.30 -53.56
N HIS A 62 -0.60 -0.27 -54.77
CA HIS A 62 0.14 -1.40 -55.35
C HIS A 62 1.65 -1.19 -55.34
N ASN A 63 2.12 -0.01 -54.92
CA ASN A 63 3.54 0.27 -54.78
C ASN A 63 4.09 -0.29 -53.48
N HIS A 64 4.96 -1.32 -53.56
CA HIS A 64 5.54 -1.93 -52.35
C HIS A 64 6.38 -0.95 -51.50
N LEU A 65 6.92 0.12 -52.09
CA LEU A 65 7.77 1.09 -51.42
C LEU A 65 6.97 2.03 -50.51
N THR A 66 5.71 2.33 -50.83
CA THR A 66 4.85 3.19 -50.00
C THR A 66 4.61 2.55 -48.64
N TYR A 67 4.25 1.26 -48.63
CA TYR A 67 4.12 0.46 -47.41
C TYR A 67 5.44 0.33 -46.65
N TYR A 68 6.55 0.02 -47.33
CA TYR A 68 7.86 -0.06 -46.66
C TYR A 68 8.21 1.24 -45.94
N ARG A 69 8.04 2.39 -46.61
CA ARG A 69 8.36 3.70 -46.02
C ARG A 69 7.44 4.04 -44.86
N ARG A 70 6.13 3.79 -44.99
CA ARG A 70 5.16 3.97 -43.89
C ARG A 70 5.49 3.07 -42.69
N GLY A 71 5.81 1.80 -42.93
CA GLY A 71 6.27 0.86 -41.91
C GLY A 71 7.53 1.32 -41.18
N THR A 72 8.53 1.85 -41.92
CA THR A 72 9.73 2.43 -41.28
C THR A 72 9.43 3.68 -40.45
N ALA A 73 8.47 4.50 -40.87
CA ALA A 73 8.01 5.64 -40.07
C ALA A 73 7.31 5.18 -38.78
N HIS A 74 6.48 4.14 -38.87
CA HIS A 74 5.90 3.50 -37.68
C HIS A 74 6.98 2.97 -36.72
N LEU A 75 8.04 2.33 -37.23
CA LEU A 75 9.16 1.88 -36.38
C LEU A 75 9.91 3.05 -35.72
N ALA A 76 10.16 4.14 -36.44
CA ALA A 76 10.79 5.33 -35.89
C ALA A 76 9.96 5.97 -34.76
N LEU A 77 8.63 5.84 -34.82
CA LEU A 77 7.69 6.25 -33.78
C LEU A 77 7.56 5.25 -32.62
N GLY A 78 8.25 4.10 -32.67
CA GLY A 78 8.11 3.02 -31.69
C GLY A 78 6.83 2.17 -31.87
N ASN A 79 6.06 2.40 -32.94
CA ASN A 79 4.79 1.72 -33.23
C ASN A 79 5.00 0.39 -33.95
N VAL A 80 5.70 -0.54 -33.28
CA VAL A 80 6.07 -1.88 -33.82
C VAL A 80 4.87 -2.67 -34.33
N ARG A 81 3.70 -2.53 -33.67
CA ARG A 81 2.46 -3.22 -34.06
C ARG A 81 1.90 -2.75 -35.40
N LEU A 82 1.96 -1.45 -35.68
CA LEU A 82 1.45 -0.89 -36.93
C LEU A 82 2.42 -1.10 -38.09
N ALA A 83 3.70 -1.31 -37.78
CA ALA A 83 4.72 -1.51 -38.79
C ALA A 83 4.68 -2.90 -39.44
N LEU A 84 4.38 -3.96 -38.68
CA LEU A 84 4.41 -5.34 -39.20
C LEU A 84 3.48 -5.54 -40.42
N PRO A 85 2.19 -5.13 -40.39
CA PRO A 85 1.30 -5.25 -41.54
C PRO A 85 1.79 -4.52 -42.80
N ASP A 86 2.48 -3.39 -42.63
CA ASP A 86 3.06 -2.64 -43.74
C ASP A 86 4.23 -3.40 -44.39
N PHE A 87 5.09 -4.03 -43.59
CA PHE A 87 6.14 -4.88 -44.15
C PHE A 87 5.58 -6.15 -44.79
N ASP A 88 4.55 -6.76 -44.21
CA ASP A 88 3.83 -7.89 -44.82
C ASP A 88 3.29 -7.53 -46.20
N GLN A 89 2.62 -6.38 -46.31
CA GLN A 89 2.08 -5.92 -47.58
C GLN A 89 3.18 -5.57 -48.58
N SER A 90 4.29 -4.96 -48.13
CA SER A 90 5.45 -4.67 -48.98
C SER A 90 6.07 -5.95 -49.56
N VAL A 91 6.30 -6.97 -48.73
CA VAL A 91 6.84 -8.28 -49.16
C VAL A 91 5.85 -9.03 -50.04
N LYS A 92 4.54 -8.92 -49.77
CA LYS A 92 3.50 -9.51 -50.61
C LYS A 92 3.48 -8.91 -52.02
N LEU A 93 3.67 -7.59 -52.14
CA LEU A 93 3.73 -6.88 -53.43
C LEU A 93 5.06 -7.13 -54.15
N ASN A 94 6.17 -7.25 -53.43
CA ASN A 94 7.49 -7.56 -53.97
C ASN A 94 8.27 -8.51 -53.06
N GLY A 95 8.16 -9.82 -53.32
CA GLY A 95 8.81 -10.87 -52.54
C GLY A 95 10.34 -10.91 -52.62
N GLY A 96 10.96 -10.14 -53.51
CA GLY A 96 12.42 -10.01 -53.61
C GLY A 96 12.97 -8.78 -52.88
N PHE A 97 12.13 -7.98 -52.24
CA PHE A 97 12.55 -6.73 -51.62
C PHE A 97 13.20 -6.97 -50.25
N ILE A 98 14.50 -7.29 -50.29
CA ILE A 98 15.35 -7.62 -49.13
C ILE A 98 15.19 -6.67 -47.93
N PRO A 99 15.14 -5.33 -48.09
CA PRO A 99 14.97 -4.43 -46.95
C PRO A 99 13.67 -4.66 -46.16
N ALA A 100 12.55 -4.93 -46.84
CA ALA A 100 11.28 -5.22 -46.16
C ALA A 100 11.32 -6.59 -45.47
N ILE A 101 11.89 -7.61 -46.12
CA ILE A 101 12.05 -8.95 -45.53
C ILE A 101 12.89 -8.87 -44.25
N ARG A 102 14.00 -8.12 -44.26
CA ARG A 102 14.84 -7.92 -43.07
C ARG A 102 14.08 -7.26 -41.93
N GLN A 103 13.34 -6.19 -42.21
CA GLN A 103 12.56 -5.51 -41.18
C GLN A 103 11.45 -6.43 -40.64
N ARG A 104 10.79 -7.19 -41.50
CA ARG A 104 9.77 -8.16 -41.10
C ARG A 104 10.34 -9.28 -40.21
N ALA A 105 11.47 -9.87 -40.61
CA ALA A 105 12.18 -10.89 -39.83
C ALA A 105 12.52 -10.38 -38.41
N MET A 106 13.01 -9.15 -38.31
CA MET A 106 13.31 -8.49 -37.04
C MET A 106 12.08 -8.29 -36.18
N LEU A 107 10.95 -7.90 -36.76
CA LEU A 107 9.71 -7.70 -36.00
C LEU A 107 9.13 -9.03 -35.53
N HIS A 108 9.11 -10.05 -36.38
CA HIS A 108 8.73 -11.41 -35.98
C HIS A 108 9.59 -11.89 -34.82
N LEU A 109 10.92 -11.69 -34.89
CA LEU A 109 11.83 -12.04 -33.80
C LEU A 109 11.48 -11.31 -32.52
N LYS A 110 11.28 -9.99 -32.56
CA LYS A 110 10.95 -9.19 -31.36
C LYS A 110 9.58 -9.51 -30.74
N MET A 111 8.63 -9.98 -31.55
CA MET A 111 7.31 -10.44 -31.10
C MET A 111 7.33 -11.91 -30.62
N GLY A 112 8.40 -12.65 -30.89
CA GLY A 112 8.52 -14.08 -30.58
C GLY A 112 7.85 -15.01 -31.60
N HIS A 113 7.50 -14.50 -32.78
CA HIS A 113 7.05 -15.29 -33.94
C HIS A 113 8.25 -15.98 -34.60
N LEU A 114 8.87 -16.93 -33.88
CA LEU A 114 10.18 -17.50 -34.22
C LEU A 114 10.15 -18.29 -35.53
N HIS A 115 9.04 -18.96 -35.86
CA HIS A 115 8.90 -19.71 -37.09
C HIS A 115 8.92 -18.80 -38.33
N GLU A 116 8.12 -17.73 -38.30
CA GLU A 116 8.06 -16.71 -39.34
C GLU A 116 9.39 -15.97 -39.48
N ALA A 117 10.02 -15.61 -38.36
CA ALA A 117 11.35 -15.02 -38.36
C ALA A 117 12.37 -15.94 -39.04
N LYS A 118 12.38 -17.24 -38.69
CA LYS A 118 13.28 -18.24 -39.27
C LYS A 118 13.07 -18.38 -40.79
N SER A 119 11.83 -18.38 -41.23
CA SER A 119 11.49 -18.40 -42.66
C SER A 119 12.08 -17.19 -43.39
N ASP A 120 11.84 -15.97 -42.88
CA ASP A 120 12.34 -14.75 -43.52
C ASP A 120 13.87 -14.67 -43.50
N PHE A 121 14.51 -15.02 -42.38
CA PHE A 121 15.97 -15.07 -42.31
C PHE A 121 16.58 -16.10 -43.25
N GLY A 122 15.91 -17.23 -43.46
CA GLY A 122 16.32 -18.23 -44.45
C GLY A 122 16.43 -17.66 -45.86
N LEU A 123 15.51 -16.75 -46.24
CA LEU A 123 15.56 -16.04 -47.52
C LEU A 123 16.72 -15.04 -47.60
N LEU A 124 17.19 -14.54 -46.46
CA LEU A 124 18.27 -13.53 -46.39
C LEU A 124 19.66 -14.14 -46.44
N VAL A 125 19.84 -15.40 -46.01
CA VAL A 125 21.15 -16.10 -45.93
C VAL A 125 22.04 -15.92 -47.18
N PRO A 126 21.53 -16.03 -48.43
CA PRO A 126 22.39 -15.87 -49.60
C PRO A 126 22.98 -14.46 -49.76
N SER A 127 22.33 -13.45 -49.17
CA SER A 127 22.64 -12.03 -49.32
C SER A 127 23.15 -11.36 -48.04
N ASP A 128 23.00 -12.04 -46.90
CA ASP A 128 23.25 -11.48 -45.57
C ASP A 128 23.87 -12.54 -44.64
N PRO A 129 25.20 -12.49 -44.42
CA PRO A 129 25.88 -13.42 -43.52
C PRO A 129 25.36 -13.37 -42.07
N GLU A 130 24.86 -12.21 -41.60
CA GLU A 130 24.30 -12.07 -40.25
C GLU A 130 23.04 -12.92 -40.06
N ALA A 131 22.30 -13.19 -41.14
CA ALA A 131 21.08 -14.00 -41.09
C ALA A 131 21.36 -15.43 -40.58
N SER A 132 22.53 -16.01 -40.89
CA SER A 132 22.90 -17.36 -40.40
C SER A 132 23.13 -17.38 -38.88
N GLU A 133 23.72 -16.31 -38.34
CA GLU A 133 23.90 -16.15 -36.90
C GLU A 133 22.53 -16.02 -36.21
N LYS A 134 21.63 -15.20 -36.76
CA LYS A 134 20.27 -15.03 -36.24
C LYS A 134 19.47 -16.33 -36.23
N LEU A 135 19.59 -17.17 -37.28
CA LEU A 135 18.94 -18.49 -37.32
C LEU A 135 19.42 -19.43 -36.20
N THR A 136 20.71 -19.37 -35.87
CA THR A 136 21.29 -20.14 -34.76
C THR A 136 20.74 -19.64 -33.42
N GLN A 137 20.70 -18.32 -33.23
CA GLN A 137 20.11 -17.69 -32.04
C GLN A 137 18.63 -18.04 -31.88
N ILE A 138 17.85 -18.03 -32.96
CA ILE A 138 16.43 -18.43 -32.94
C ILE A 138 16.27 -19.86 -32.43
N THR A 139 17.10 -20.80 -32.92
CA THR A 139 17.01 -22.21 -32.50
C THR A 139 17.30 -22.36 -30.99
N MET A 140 18.27 -21.62 -30.46
CA MET A 140 18.53 -21.59 -29.01
C MET A 140 17.35 -21.00 -28.22
N MET A 141 16.71 -19.94 -28.73
CA MET A 141 15.54 -19.33 -28.09
C MET A 141 14.32 -20.25 -28.10
N GLU A 142 14.11 -21.03 -29.16
CA GLU A 142 13.05 -22.06 -29.21
C GLU A 142 13.21 -23.07 -28.06
N GLU A 143 14.43 -23.56 -27.81
CA GLU A 143 14.74 -24.46 -26.70
C GLU A 143 14.48 -23.80 -25.33
N GLN A 144 14.89 -22.54 -25.17
CA GLN A 144 14.68 -21.78 -23.93
C GLN A 144 13.21 -21.51 -23.64
N LEU A 145 12.39 -21.20 -24.67
CA LEU A 145 10.94 -21.00 -24.55
C LEU A 145 10.22 -22.26 -24.06
N VAL A 146 10.71 -23.45 -24.44
CA VAL A 146 10.18 -24.73 -23.93
C VAL A 146 10.69 -25.01 -22.50
N ALA A 147 11.96 -24.68 -22.23
CA ALA A 147 12.59 -24.96 -20.94
C ALA A 147 12.06 -24.09 -19.79
N ALA A 148 11.83 -22.78 -20.02
CA ALA A 148 11.45 -21.84 -18.96
C ALA A 148 10.12 -22.20 -18.25
N PRO A 149 9.01 -22.51 -18.96
CA PRO A 149 7.77 -22.94 -18.31
C PRO A 149 7.91 -24.25 -17.54
N ARG A 150 8.76 -25.18 -18.01
CA ARG A 150 9.07 -26.43 -17.30
C ARG A 150 9.79 -26.14 -15.98
N LEU A 151 10.86 -25.34 -16.01
CA LEU A 151 11.61 -24.93 -14.82
C LEU A 151 10.71 -24.23 -13.80
N PHE A 152 9.82 -23.35 -14.27
CA PHE A 152 8.84 -22.70 -13.42
C PHE A 152 7.91 -23.71 -12.75
N ARG A 153 7.36 -24.69 -13.49
CA ARG A 153 6.50 -25.75 -12.93
C ARG A 153 7.23 -26.63 -11.91
N GLU A 154 8.52 -26.89 -12.11
CA GLU A 154 9.39 -27.63 -11.17
C GLU A 154 9.78 -26.82 -9.92
N GLY A 155 9.33 -25.57 -9.79
CA GLY A 155 9.67 -24.69 -8.67
C GLY A 155 11.04 -24.01 -8.80
N ARG A 156 11.80 -24.30 -9.85
CA ARG A 156 13.11 -23.69 -10.19
C ARG A 156 12.96 -22.29 -10.78
N THR A 157 12.26 -21.44 -10.04
CA THR A 157 11.79 -20.12 -10.48
C THR A 157 12.93 -19.17 -10.86
N ARG A 158 14.04 -19.19 -10.11
CA ARG A 158 15.22 -18.36 -10.44
C ARG A 158 15.89 -18.77 -11.75
N ASP A 159 15.89 -20.06 -12.07
CA ASP A 159 16.46 -20.57 -13.32
C ASP A 159 15.57 -20.20 -14.51
N ALA A 160 14.24 -20.35 -14.35
CA ALA A 160 13.27 -19.90 -15.33
C ALA A 160 13.40 -18.39 -15.61
N LEU A 161 13.52 -17.58 -14.55
CA LEU A 161 13.68 -16.13 -14.69
C LEU A 161 14.95 -15.75 -15.45
N ARG A 162 16.08 -16.41 -15.20
CA ARG A 162 17.33 -16.16 -15.95
C ARG A 162 17.19 -16.41 -17.45
N LEU A 163 16.50 -17.49 -17.84
CA LEU A 163 16.21 -17.73 -19.26
C LEU A 163 15.31 -16.63 -19.82
N LEU A 164 14.25 -16.29 -19.11
CA LEU A 164 13.31 -15.26 -19.53
C LEU A 164 13.91 -13.85 -19.58
N ASP A 165 14.94 -13.57 -18.77
CA ASP A 165 15.73 -12.35 -18.85
C ASP A 165 16.42 -12.25 -20.21
N SER A 166 17.18 -13.28 -20.59
CA SER A 166 17.83 -13.33 -21.90
C SER A 166 16.82 -13.29 -23.07
N LEU A 167 15.68 -13.96 -22.91
CA LEU A 167 14.64 -13.98 -23.94
C LEU A 167 14.00 -12.61 -24.15
N ALA A 168 13.69 -11.86 -23.09
CA ALA A 168 13.00 -10.58 -23.24
C ALA A 168 13.92 -9.41 -23.66
N GLU A 169 15.24 -9.59 -23.64
CA GLU A 169 16.17 -8.65 -24.29
C GLU A 169 15.96 -8.65 -25.81
N VAL A 170 15.67 -9.81 -26.39
CA VAL A 170 15.43 -9.98 -27.84
C VAL A 170 13.94 -9.87 -28.16
N MET A 171 13.10 -10.66 -27.49
CA MET A 171 11.65 -10.76 -27.67
C MET A 171 10.91 -9.76 -26.77
N ASN A 172 11.28 -8.49 -26.86
CA ASN A 172 10.79 -7.47 -25.95
C ASN A 172 9.29 -7.16 -26.11
N PHE A 173 8.66 -7.54 -27.24
CA PHE A 173 7.22 -7.42 -27.51
C PHE A 173 6.48 -8.78 -27.49
N ASN A 174 7.03 -9.82 -26.88
CA ASN A 174 6.33 -11.08 -26.69
C ASN A 174 5.52 -11.10 -25.37
N PRO A 175 4.18 -11.18 -25.41
CA PRO A 175 3.35 -11.13 -24.20
C PRO A 175 3.49 -12.37 -23.32
N GLU A 176 3.72 -13.57 -23.88
CA GLU A 176 3.83 -14.82 -23.12
C GLU A 176 5.09 -14.85 -22.23
N VAL A 177 6.22 -14.37 -22.76
CA VAL A 177 7.48 -14.21 -22.01
C VAL A 177 7.28 -13.22 -20.87
N ARG A 178 6.61 -12.08 -21.13
CA ARG A 178 6.30 -11.07 -20.10
C ARG A 178 5.40 -11.63 -19.01
N GLU A 179 4.37 -12.37 -19.38
CA GLU A 179 3.46 -13.01 -18.42
C GLU A 179 4.20 -14.04 -17.55
N LEU A 180 5.02 -14.91 -18.13
CA LEU A 180 5.77 -15.90 -17.34
C LEU A 180 6.82 -15.24 -16.43
N ARG A 181 7.45 -14.14 -16.87
CA ARG A 181 8.33 -13.31 -16.01
C ARG A 181 7.58 -12.72 -14.84
N ALA A 182 6.39 -12.16 -15.08
CA ALA A 182 5.53 -11.62 -14.04
C ALA A 182 5.22 -12.68 -12.98
N GLN A 183 4.84 -13.88 -13.42
CA GLN A 183 4.58 -15.03 -12.53
C GLN A 183 5.83 -15.45 -11.74
N CYS A 184 7.02 -15.38 -12.34
CA CYS A 184 8.28 -15.65 -11.64
C CYS A 184 8.53 -14.61 -10.53
N TYR A 185 8.36 -13.31 -10.80
CA TYR A 185 8.54 -12.27 -9.79
C TYR A 185 7.54 -12.41 -8.64
N LEU A 186 6.27 -12.68 -8.94
CA LEU A 186 5.23 -12.91 -7.92
C LEU A 186 5.58 -14.08 -7.00
N ARG A 187 6.04 -15.20 -7.57
CA ARG A 187 6.45 -16.37 -6.79
C ARG A 187 7.70 -16.10 -5.93
N LEU A 188 8.56 -15.19 -6.37
CA LEU A 188 9.71 -14.73 -5.59
C LEU A 188 9.34 -13.66 -4.55
N GLY A 189 8.08 -13.21 -4.49
CA GLY A 189 7.58 -12.20 -3.57
C GLY A 189 7.76 -10.75 -4.05
N ASP A 190 8.29 -10.52 -5.26
CA ASP A 190 8.43 -9.18 -5.83
C ASP A 190 7.16 -8.79 -6.60
N VAL A 191 6.12 -8.44 -5.83
CA VAL A 191 4.79 -8.09 -6.36
C VAL A 191 4.85 -6.91 -7.33
N GLN A 192 5.66 -5.89 -7.02
CA GLN A 192 5.73 -4.68 -7.83
C GLN A 192 6.31 -4.96 -9.21
N LYS A 193 7.43 -5.71 -9.30
CA LYS A 193 7.97 -6.13 -10.59
C LYS A 193 7.01 -7.06 -11.34
N GLY A 194 6.34 -7.97 -10.63
CA GLY A 194 5.34 -8.85 -11.20
C GLY A 194 4.20 -8.10 -11.89
N VAL A 195 3.57 -7.17 -11.18
CA VAL A 195 2.50 -6.32 -11.72
C VAL A 195 2.99 -5.48 -12.89
N HIS A 196 4.20 -4.93 -12.82
CA HIS A 196 4.79 -4.13 -13.89
C HIS A 196 4.98 -4.93 -15.19
N GLU A 197 5.61 -6.12 -15.11
CA GLU A 197 5.80 -7.00 -16.28
C GLU A 197 4.46 -7.42 -16.88
N MET A 198 3.49 -7.81 -16.04
CA MET A 198 2.16 -8.21 -16.52
C MET A 198 1.45 -7.05 -17.22
N ARG A 199 1.48 -5.85 -16.62
CA ARG A 199 0.89 -4.64 -17.19
C ARG A 199 1.51 -4.29 -18.54
N TYR A 200 2.83 -4.40 -18.64
CA TYR A 200 3.53 -4.20 -19.90
C TYR A 200 3.05 -5.21 -20.94
N GLY A 201 3.05 -6.51 -20.62
CA GLY A 201 2.59 -7.58 -21.51
C GLY A 201 1.15 -7.41 -21.99
N VAL A 202 0.23 -7.06 -21.09
CA VAL A 202 -1.19 -6.83 -21.44
C VAL A 202 -1.35 -5.71 -22.46
N ARG A 203 -0.57 -4.63 -22.33
CA ARG A 203 -0.59 -3.45 -23.21
C ARG A 203 0.13 -3.68 -24.54
N LEU A 204 0.80 -4.81 -24.72
CA LEU A 204 1.33 -5.23 -26.01
C LEU A 204 0.21 -5.63 -26.97
N LEU A 205 -0.94 -6.08 -26.48
CA LEU A 205 -2.07 -6.51 -27.31
C LEU A 205 -3.14 -5.41 -27.40
N ASN A 206 -3.74 -5.23 -28.57
CA ASN A 206 -4.88 -4.32 -28.76
C ASN A 206 -6.15 -4.95 -28.19
N ASP A 207 -7.04 -4.12 -27.64
CA ASP A 207 -8.35 -4.52 -27.12
C ASP A 207 -8.30 -5.78 -26.24
N ASN A 208 -7.22 -5.89 -25.45
CA ASN A 208 -6.91 -7.06 -24.64
C ASN A 208 -7.69 -7.08 -23.33
N ARG A 209 -9.01 -7.20 -23.44
CA ARG A 209 -9.94 -7.25 -22.32
C ARG A 209 -9.60 -8.39 -21.35
N GLU A 210 -9.30 -9.59 -21.86
CA GLU A 210 -8.95 -10.73 -21.01
C GLU A 210 -7.64 -10.50 -20.23
N GLY A 211 -6.63 -9.92 -20.87
CA GLY A 211 -5.38 -9.55 -20.19
C GLY A 211 -5.59 -8.50 -19.11
N LEU A 212 -6.43 -7.48 -19.35
CA LEU A 212 -6.78 -6.48 -18.35
C LEU A 212 -7.50 -7.10 -17.14
N LEU A 213 -8.42 -8.04 -17.37
CA LEU A 213 -9.07 -8.80 -16.29
C LEU A 213 -8.06 -9.61 -15.49
N LYS A 214 -7.14 -10.33 -16.16
CA LYS A 214 -6.07 -11.10 -15.49
C LYS A 214 -5.16 -10.21 -14.64
N LEU A 215 -4.74 -9.06 -15.17
CA LEU A 215 -3.93 -8.07 -14.46
C LEU A 215 -4.68 -7.52 -13.24
N ALA A 216 -5.96 -7.15 -13.40
CA ALA A 216 -6.78 -6.65 -12.32
C ALA A 216 -6.95 -7.69 -11.20
N GLN A 217 -7.20 -8.96 -11.57
CA GLN A 217 -7.32 -10.06 -10.62
C GLN A 217 -6.00 -10.27 -9.86
N LEU A 218 -4.88 -10.32 -10.57
CA LEU A 218 -3.54 -10.45 -9.97
C LEU A 218 -3.25 -9.31 -8.97
N MET A 219 -3.60 -8.07 -9.33
CA MET A 219 -3.44 -6.92 -8.45
C MET A 219 -4.33 -7.03 -7.22
N TYR A 220 -5.58 -7.46 -7.37
CA TYR A 220 -6.49 -7.70 -6.24
C TYR A 220 -5.95 -8.81 -5.33
N ASP A 221 -5.57 -9.97 -5.87
CA ASP A 221 -5.01 -11.09 -5.09
C ASP A 221 -3.74 -10.69 -4.33
N SER A 222 -2.99 -9.72 -4.86
CA SER A 222 -1.78 -9.16 -4.25
C SER A 222 -2.03 -8.02 -3.26
N GLY A 223 -3.29 -7.74 -2.89
CA GLY A 223 -3.64 -6.66 -1.95
C GLY A 223 -3.72 -5.26 -2.55
N LEU A 224 -3.57 -5.11 -3.87
CA LEU A 224 -3.54 -3.82 -4.58
C LEU A 224 -4.92 -3.42 -5.13
N ALA A 225 -5.97 -3.54 -4.30
CA ALA A 225 -7.36 -3.27 -4.72
C ALA A 225 -7.52 -1.88 -5.34
N VAL A 226 -6.92 -0.85 -4.73
CA VAL A 226 -7.05 0.55 -5.15
C VAL A 226 -6.57 0.72 -6.60
N GLN A 227 -5.39 0.18 -6.92
CA GLN A 227 -4.82 0.25 -8.27
C GLN A 227 -5.58 -0.67 -9.26
N SER A 228 -6.09 -1.81 -8.81
CA SER A 228 -6.84 -2.76 -9.65
C SER A 228 -8.10 -2.15 -10.26
N VAL A 229 -8.74 -1.19 -9.57
CA VAL A 229 -9.94 -0.49 -10.07
C VAL A 229 -9.70 0.18 -11.43
N GLU A 230 -8.51 0.70 -11.68
CA GLU A 230 -8.17 1.40 -12.94
C GLU A 230 -8.14 0.44 -14.12
N GLU A 231 -7.52 -0.72 -13.96
CA GLU A 231 -7.49 -1.77 -14.99
C GLU A 231 -8.89 -2.34 -15.26
N LEU A 232 -9.75 -2.43 -14.24
CA LEU A 232 -11.14 -2.85 -14.40
C LEU A 232 -12.00 -1.82 -15.13
N ARG A 233 -11.77 -0.53 -14.91
CA ARG A 233 -12.43 0.53 -15.70
C ARG A 233 -12.03 0.43 -17.16
N GLU A 234 -10.75 0.17 -17.44
CA GLU A 234 -10.27 -0.01 -18.80
C GLU A 234 -10.85 -1.28 -19.44
N CYS A 235 -10.93 -2.40 -18.69
CA CYS A 235 -11.62 -3.60 -19.17
C CYS A 235 -13.06 -3.30 -19.61
N LEU A 236 -13.82 -2.58 -18.76
CA LEU A 236 -15.21 -2.22 -19.02
C LEU A 236 -15.38 -1.14 -20.10
N ARG A 237 -14.32 -0.37 -20.37
CA ARG A 237 -14.29 0.56 -21.50
C ARG A 237 -14.26 -0.19 -22.83
N LEU A 238 -13.57 -1.34 -22.88
CA LEU A 238 -13.55 -2.20 -24.07
C LEU A 238 -14.86 -2.96 -24.25
N ASP A 239 -15.46 -3.44 -23.15
CA ASP A 239 -16.73 -4.16 -23.16
C ASP A 239 -17.54 -3.86 -21.90
N GLN A 240 -18.60 -3.05 -22.03
CA GLN A 240 -19.43 -2.61 -20.92
C GLN A 240 -20.30 -3.75 -20.35
N ASP A 241 -20.52 -4.82 -21.13
CA ASP A 241 -21.39 -5.95 -20.78
C ASP A 241 -20.59 -7.17 -20.28
N ASP A 242 -19.26 -7.07 -20.17
CA ASP A 242 -18.43 -8.16 -19.66
C ASP A 242 -18.78 -8.47 -18.20
N LYS A 243 -19.42 -9.63 -18.02
CA LYS A 243 -19.92 -10.09 -16.71
C LYS A 243 -18.80 -10.34 -15.70
N ASN A 244 -17.61 -10.75 -16.16
CA ASN A 244 -16.50 -11.07 -15.28
C ASN A 244 -15.84 -9.80 -14.76
N CYS A 245 -15.54 -8.85 -15.65
CA CYS A 245 -15.03 -7.53 -15.27
C CYS A 245 -16.03 -6.78 -14.40
N MET A 246 -17.33 -6.81 -14.72
CA MET A 246 -18.36 -6.17 -13.88
C MET A 246 -18.48 -6.80 -12.50
N ARG A 247 -18.37 -8.13 -12.39
CA ARG A 247 -18.42 -8.83 -11.11
C ARG A 247 -17.24 -8.42 -10.23
N LEU A 248 -16.02 -8.50 -10.76
CA LEU A 248 -14.82 -8.15 -10.01
C LEU A 248 -14.80 -6.65 -9.67
N TYR A 249 -15.14 -5.77 -10.61
CA TYR A 249 -15.23 -4.33 -10.41
C TYR A 249 -16.12 -3.94 -9.23
N LYS A 250 -17.30 -4.56 -9.08
CA LYS A 250 -18.21 -4.24 -7.96
C LYS A 250 -17.57 -4.54 -6.59
N VAL A 251 -16.89 -5.67 -6.47
CA VAL A 251 -16.21 -6.08 -5.23
C VAL A 251 -15.03 -5.16 -4.97
N VAL A 252 -14.10 -5.06 -5.93
CA VAL A 252 -12.85 -4.30 -5.81
C VAL A 252 -13.12 -2.81 -5.60
N LYS A 253 -14.11 -2.21 -6.28
CA LYS A 253 -14.45 -0.79 -6.11
C LYS A 253 -14.90 -0.47 -4.68
N LYS A 254 -15.72 -1.33 -4.08
CA LYS A 254 -16.20 -1.11 -2.70
C LYS A 254 -15.05 -1.25 -1.71
N LEU A 255 -14.24 -2.30 -1.88
CA LEU A 255 -13.06 -2.55 -1.05
C LEU A 255 -12.04 -1.40 -1.15
N ALA A 256 -11.70 -0.97 -2.37
CA ALA A 256 -10.80 0.14 -2.62
C ALA A 256 -11.31 1.44 -1.96
N LYS A 257 -12.61 1.71 -2.04
CA LYS A 257 -13.21 2.87 -1.38
C LYS A 257 -13.01 2.83 0.14
N ASP A 258 -13.28 1.69 0.79
CA ASP A 258 -13.10 1.56 2.24
C ASP A 258 -11.62 1.66 2.64
N ILE A 259 -10.70 1.10 1.84
CA ILE A 259 -9.24 1.24 2.05
C ILE A 259 -8.83 2.72 2.00
N THR A 260 -9.19 3.43 0.92
CA THR A 260 -8.86 4.85 0.77
C THR A 260 -9.47 5.70 1.88
N GLN A 261 -10.74 5.47 2.22
CA GLN A 261 -11.41 6.23 3.28
C GLN A 261 -10.83 5.95 4.67
N ALA A 262 -10.39 4.73 4.95
CA ALA A 262 -9.71 4.40 6.20
C ALA A 262 -8.36 5.13 6.32
N GLN A 263 -7.55 5.11 5.25
CA GLN A 263 -6.26 5.79 5.19
C GLN A 263 -6.41 7.30 5.32
N GLU A 264 -7.30 7.93 4.55
CA GLU A 264 -7.58 9.36 4.66
C GLU A 264 -8.09 9.74 6.06
N SER A 265 -8.95 8.90 6.66
CA SER A 265 -9.46 9.16 8.02
C SER A 265 -8.35 9.07 9.06
N MET A 266 -7.42 8.13 8.89
CA MET A 266 -6.23 8.00 9.74
C MET A 266 -5.34 9.23 9.66
N GLU A 267 -5.01 9.69 8.44
CA GLU A 267 -4.21 10.90 8.20
C GLU A 267 -4.86 12.16 8.79
N ASN A 268 -6.19 12.27 8.67
CA ASN A 268 -6.96 13.39 9.20
C ASN A 268 -7.33 13.23 10.68
N SER A 269 -6.74 12.26 11.40
CA SER A 269 -7.02 12.00 12.84
C SER A 269 -8.49 11.71 13.18
N ARG A 270 -9.28 11.29 12.19
CA ARG A 270 -10.68 10.85 12.33
C ARG A 270 -10.72 9.36 12.64
N TYR A 271 -10.16 8.97 13.79
CA TYR A 271 -9.92 7.56 14.11
C TYR A 271 -11.18 6.70 14.20
N LYS A 272 -12.33 7.26 14.62
CA LYS A 272 -13.61 6.55 14.64
C LYS A 272 -14.07 6.14 13.23
N ASP A 273 -13.88 7.03 12.25
CA ASP A 273 -14.19 6.74 10.85
C ASP A 273 -13.20 5.71 10.28
N CYS A 274 -11.91 5.85 10.61
CA CYS A 274 -10.91 4.85 10.25
C CYS A 274 -11.29 3.44 10.73
N ILE A 275 -11.64 3.29 12.01
CA ILE A 275 -12.06 2.00 12.60
C ILE A 275 -13.26 1.44 11.84
N LYS A 276 -14.28 2.28 11.61
CA LYS A 276 -15.49 1.88 10.88
C LYS A 276 -15.17 1.35 9.46
N HIS A 277 -14.31 2.02 8.72
CA HIS A 277 -13.92 1.58 7.38
C HIS A 277 -13.03 0.34 7.42
N ALA A 278 -12.10 0.25 8.36
CA ALA A 278 -11.24 -0.93 8.51
C ALA A 278 -12.04 -2.19 8.90
N ASP A 279 -13.05 -2.07 9.78
CA ASP A 279 -14.00 -3.14 10.08
C ASP A 279 -14.83 -3.56 8.85
N SER A 280 -15.17 -2.60 7.97
CA SER A 280 -15.85 -2.91 6.70
C SER A 280 -14.96 -3.77 5.80
N ILE A 281 -13.65 -3.50 5.74
CA ILE A 281 -12.69 -4.30 4.97
C ILE A 281 -12.68 -5.76 5.46
N LEU A 282 -12.60 -5.99 6.77
CA LEU A 282 -12.64 -7.34 7.36
C LEU A 282 -13.92 -8.10 7.01
N LYS A 283 -15.05 -7.41 6.92
CA LYS A 283 -16.36 -7.99 6.55
C LYS A 283 -16.47 -8.28 5.06
N LEU A 284 -15.89 -7.44 4.22
CA LEU A 284 -15.87 -7.64 2.76
C LEU A 284 -14.96 -8.80 2.39
N GLU A 285 -13.82 -8.94 3.08
CA GLU A 285 -12.78 -9.90 2.74
C GLU A 285 -12.38 -10.76 3.96
N PRO A 286 -13.28 -11.64 4.45
CA PRO A 286 -13.06 -12.41 5.68
C PRO A 286 -11.91 -13.43 5.58
N SER A 287 -11.63 -13.94 4.38
CA SER A 287 -10.65 -15.00 4.14
C SER A 287 -9.41 -14.53 3.37
N HIS A 288 -9.39 -13.29 2.87
CA HIS A 288 -8.29 -12.80 2.05
C HIS A 288 -7.15 -12.27 2.93
N ARG A 289 -6.03 -13.00 3.00
CA ARG A 289 -4.91 -12.73 3.91
C ARG A 289 -4.38 -11.30 3.82
N GLU A 290 -4.15 -10.78 2.62
CA GLU A 290 -3.57 -9.43 2.45
C GLU A 290 -4.48 -8.33 2.98
N TYR A 291 -5.77 -8.36 2.64
CA TYR A 291 -6.75 -7.38 3.12
C TYR A 291 -7.05 -7.52 4.62
N GLN A 292 -7.05 -8.76 5.14
CA GLN A 292 -7.10 -9.01 6.58
C GLN A 292 -5.94 -8.34 7.31
N ASN A 293 -4.71 -8.55 6.83
CA ASN A 293 -3.52 -7.95 7.41
C ASN A 293 -3.55 -6.42 7.33
N GLN A 294 -3.93 -5.85 6.18
CA GLN A 294 -4.04 -4.42 5.98
C GLN A 294 -5.09 -3.79 6.92
N ALA A 295 -6.26 -4.42 7.06
CA ALA A 295 -7.32 -3.93 7.94
C ALA A 295 -6.93 -4.02 9.42
N LYS A 296 -6.31 -5.13 9.86
CA LYS A 296 -5.83 -5.30 11.24
C LYS A 296 -4.74 -4.29 11.59
N LEU A 297 -3.85 -3.99 10.65
CA LEU A 297 -2.84 -2.94 10.80
C LEU A 297 -3.51 -1.56 11.01
N LEU A 298 -4.48 -1.20 10.17
CA LEU A 298 -5.24 0.05 10.32
C LEU A 298 -6.01 0.09 11.64
N LEU A 299 -6.66 -1.01 12.05
CA LEU A 299 -7.37 -1.10 13.31
C LEU A 299 -6.44 -0.93 14.51
N CYS A 300 -5.29 -1.61 14.52
CA CYS A 300 -4.27 -1.42 15.55
C CYS A 300 -3.88 0.07 15.69
N GLN A 301 -3.54 0.69 14.56
CA GLN A 301 -3.10 2.08 14.52
C GLN A 301 -4.19 3.09 14.91
N CYS A 302 -5.44 2.86 14.51
CA CYS A 302 -6.55 3.76 14.77
C CYS A 302 -7.11 3.57 16.20
N HIS A 303 -7.10 2.35 16.74
CA HIS A 303 -7.45 2.12 18.14
C HIS A 303 -6.41 2.67 19.11
N SER A 304 -5.10 2.52 18.82
CA SER A 304 -4.03 3.05 19.67
C SER A 304 -4.15 4.57 19.84
N ARG A 305 -4.52 5.28 18.77
CA ARG A 305 -4.66 6.75 18.74
C ARG A 305 -6.04 7.28 19.15
N SER A 306 -7.05 6.43 19.28
CA SER A 306 -8.43 6.84 19.64
C SER A 306 -8.79 6.68 21.12
N ASN A 307 -7.82 6.34 21.98
CA ASN A 307 -8.06 5.98 23.38
C ASN A 307 -9.11 4.86 23.54
N SER A 308 -9.12 3.89 22.62
CA SER A 308 -10.07 2.78 22.59
C SER A 308 -9.42 1.47 23.02
N ALA A 309 -10.06 0.72 23.92
CA ALA A 309 -9.58 -0.58 24.40
C ALA A 309 -9.65 -1.70 23.34
N GLY A 310 -10.34 -1.49 22.21
CA GLY A 310 -10.57 -2.51 21.18
C GLY A 310 -9.36 -2.86 20.32
N GLY A 311 -8.23 -2.16 20.46
CA GLY A 311 -7.07 -2.32 19.58
C GLY A 311 -6.12 -3.46 19.92
N VAL A 312 -6.16 -3.96 21.16
CA VAL A 312 -5.12 -4.86 21.69
C VAL A 312 -4.97 -6.13 20.85
N THR A 313 -6.08 -6.82 20.57
CA THR A 313 -6.05 -8.08 19.81
C THR A 313 -5.50 -7.89 18.40
N TYR A 314 -5.90 -6.81 17.72
CA TYR A 314 -5.40 -6.49 16.39
C TYR A 314 -3.90 -6.18 16.40
N CYS A 315 -3.44 -5.39 17.39
CA CYS A 315 -2.02 -5.09 17.53
C CYS A 315 -1.17 -6.33 17.87
N GLU A 316 -1.66 -7.23 18.74
CA GLU A 316 -1.00 -8.50 19.08
C GLU A 316 -0.86 -9.41 17.85
N GLU A 317 -1.90 -9.50 17.02
CA GLU A 317 -1.83 -10.28 15.78
C GLU A 317 -0.86 -9.67 14.76
N VAL A 318 -0.86 -8.35 14.59
CA VAL A 318 0.03 -7.66 13.65
C VAL A 318 1.49 -7.75 14.12
N ILE A 319 1.77 -7.55 15.41
CA ILE A 319 3.14 -7.64 15.94
C ILE A 319 3.70 -9.06 15.87
N SER A 320 2.84 -10.09 15.94
CA SER A 320 3.29 -11.49 15.78
C SER A 320 3.95 -11.76 14.42
N GLN A 321 3.60 -10.96 13.40
CA GLN A 321 4.18 -11.04 12.06
C GLN A 321 5.45 -10.18 11.93
N PHE A 322 5.59 -9.14 12.77
CA PHE A 322 6.67 -8.15 12.70
C PHE A 322 7.20 -7.79 14.10
N PRO A 323 7.80 -8.74 14.85
CA PRO A 323 8.09 -8.58 16.27
C PRO A 323 9.07 -7.43 16.60
N GLU A 324 9.92 -7.08 15.65
CA GLU A 324 10.96 -6.05 15.80
C GLU A 324 10.50 -4.66 15.32
N ASN A 325 9.26 -4.52 14.83
CA ASN A 325 8.78 -3.22 14.34
C ASN A 325 8.45 -2.29 15.51
N VAL A 326 9.31 -1.28 15.70
CA VAL A 326 9.25 -0.35 16.82
C VAL A 326 7.97 0.48 16.85
N ASP A 327 7.48 0.94 15.70
CA ASP A 327 6.25 1.73 15.63
C ASP A 327 5.03 0.91 16.05
N LEU A 328 4.98 -0.37 15.65
CA LEU A 328 3.92 -1.30 16.03
C LEU A 328 4.00 -1.68 17.52
N LEU A 329 5.20 -1.82 18.08
CA LEU A 329 5.37 -2.01 19.52
C LEU A 329 4.85 -0.80 20.31
N CYS A 330 5.07 0.41 19.81
CA CYS A 330 4.52 1.62 20.43
C CYS A 330 2.99 1.66 20.32
N ASP A 331 2.42 1.32 19.15
CA ASP A 331 0.96 1.23 18.97
C ASP A 331 0.32 0.16 19.88
N LEU A 332 1.00 -0.97 20.09
CA LEU A 332 0.57 -2.00 21.05
C LEU A 332 0.64 -1.50 22.49
N ALA A 333 1.72 -0.81 22.89
CA ALA A 333 1.84 -0.25 24.23
C ALA A 333 0.77 0.82 24.52
N ASP A 334 0.48 1.70 23.56
CA ASP A 334 -0.63 2.65 23.64
C ASP A 334 -1.98 1.91 23.77
N SER A 335 -2.18 0.83 23.01
CA SER A 335 -3.39 0.01 23.11
C SER A 335 -3.55 -0.67 24.47
N TYR A 336 -2.46 -1.14 25.08
CA TYR A 336 -2.47 -1.65 26.45
C TYR A 336 -2.82 -0.56 27.48
N ILE A 337 -2.30 0.65 27.31
CA ILE A 337 -2.69 1.80 28.16
C ILE A 337 -4.20 2.04 28.05
N ASN A 338 -4.73 2.06 26.84
CA ASN A 338 -6.16 2.29 26.58
C ASN A 338 -7.06 1.18 27.15
N ALA A 339 -6.51 -0.03 27.30
CA ALA A 339 -7.16 -1.18 27.92
C ALA A 339 -6.84 -1.33 29.43
N GLU A 340 -6.20 -0.33 30.04
CA GLU A 340 -5.78 -0.30 31.45
C GLU A 340 -4.83 -1.45 31.87
N LYS A 341 -4.17 -2.08 30.90
CA LYS A 341 -3.15 -3.13 31.10
C LYS A 341 -1.77 -2.50 31.25
N TYR A 342 -1.57 -1.71 32.31
CA TYR A 342 -0.37 -0.87 32.43
C TYR A 342 0.94 -1.65 32.54
N ASP A 343 0.95 -2.81 33.21
CA ASP A 343 2.16 -3.65 33.30
C ASP A 343 2.61 -4.16 31.92
N ASP A 344 1.66 -4.56 31.07
CA ASP A 344 1.93 -4.99 29.69
C ASP A 344 2.41 -3.83 28.82
N ALA A 345 1.84 -2.63 29.00
CA ALA A 345 2.29 -1.41 28.35
C ALA A 345 3.73 -1.06 28.71
N ILE A 346 4.08 -1.08 30.01
CA ILE A 346 5.43 -0.79 30.51
C ILE A 346 6.42 -1.80 29.93
N ARG A 347 6.11 -3.10 30.01
CA ARG A 347 6.98 -4.16 29.48
C ARG A 347 7.22 -3.99 27.98
N THR A 348 6.18 -3.64 27.23
CA THR A 348 6.27 -3.46 25.77
C THR A 348 7.09 -2.21 25.40
N ALA A 349 6.83 -1.07 26.06
CA ALA A 349 7.59 0.16 25.84
C ALA A 349 9.05 0.04 26.30
N GLN A 350 9.31 -0.70 27.37
CA GLN A 350 10.67 -0.95 27.88
C GLN A 350 11.52 -1.71 26.85
N LYS A 351 10.95 -2.72 26.17
CA LYS A 351 11.64 -3.43 25.08
C LYS A 351 12.14 -2.48 23.99
N VAL A 352 11.32 -1.51 23.59
CA VAL A 352 11.72 -0.49 22.60
C VAL A 352 12.82 0.40 23.17
N PHE A 353 12.66 0.86 24.41
CA PHE A 353 13.62 1.75 25.07
C PHE A 353 15.00 1.09 25.30
N ASP A 354 15.02 -0.21 25.56
CA ASP A 354 16.27 -0.98 25.75
C ASP A 354 17.06 -1.10 24.44
N THR A 355 16.36 -1.21 23.30
CA THR A 355 16.96 -1.22 21.96
C THR A 355 17.40 0.18 21.54
N ASP A 356 16.56 1.20 21.75
CA ASP A 356 16.87 2.59 21.44
C ASP A 356 16.45 3.55 22.58
N ARG A 357 17.45 3.92 23.40
CA ARG A 357 17.27 4.84 24.53
C ARG A 357 16.89 6.27 24.11
N ARG A 358 17.08 6.64 22.85
CA ARG A 358 16.74 7.97 22.32
C ARG A 358 15.33 8.01 21.73
N HIS A 359 14.63 6.88 21.68
CA HIS A 359 13.29 6.82 21.12
C HIS A 359 12.28 7.62 21.97
N GLN A 360 11.92 8.81 21.49
CA GLN A 360 11.09 9.76 22.23
C GLN A 360 9.71 9.20 22.58
N ARG A 361 8.99 8.62 21.60
CA ARG A 361 7.64 8.07 21.81
C ARG A 361 7.62 6.98 22.89
N ALA A 362 8.53 6.01 22.82
CA ALA A 362 8.62 4.93 23.82
C ALA A 362 8.87 5.46 25.24
N ARG A 363 9.73 6.48 25.38
CA ARG A 363 9.97 7.15 26.67
C ARG A 363 8.70 7.82 27.22
N GLU A 364 7.97 8.51 26.37
CA GLU A 364 6.70 9.17 26.75
C GLU A 364 5.64 8.14 27.17
N ILE A 365 5.51 7.04 26.42
CA ILE A 365 4.62 5.92 26.74
C ILE A 365 5.00 5.30 28.08
N LEU A 366 6.29 5.01 28.31
CA LEU A 366 6.79 4.43 29.56
C LEU A 366 6.45 5.31 30.77
N GLN A 367 6.73 6.61 30.68
CA GLN A 367 6.43 7.58 31.74
C GLN A 367 4.92 7.69 32.00
N LYS A 368 4.11 7.69 30.94
CA LYS A 368 2.65 7.71 31.03
C LYS A 368 2.12 6.45 31.71
N ALA A 369 2.56 5.28 31.26
CA ALA A 369 2.12 3.99 31.79
C ALA A 369 2.53 3.80 33.27
N GLN A 370 3.75 4.16 33.66
CA GLN A 370 4.20 4.11 35.06
C GLN A 370 3.38 5.04 35.96
N ARG A 371 3.07 6.26 35.48
CA ARG A 371 2.23 7.21 36.22
C ARG A 371 0.81 6.68 36.42
N LEU A 372 0.21 6.13 35.36
CA LEU A 372 -1.12 5.55 35.39
C LEU A 372 -1.17 4.30 36.28
N LEU A 373 -0.15 3.44 36.23
CA LEU A 373 -0.02 2.29 37.14
C LEU A 373 0.01 2.76 38.60
N LYS A 374 0.87 3.73 38.94
CA LYS A 374 0.94 4.28 40.29
C LYS A 374 -0.40 4.89 40.74
N THR A 375 -1.09 5.61 39.85
CA THR A 375 -2.42 6.15 40.15
C THR A 375 -3.46 5.06 40.34
N SER A 376 -3.42 3.98 39.55
CA SER A 376 -4.36 2.85 39.66
C SER A 376 -4.17 2.03 40.94
N GLN A 377 -2.93 1.95 41.44
CA GLN A 377 -2.59 1.26 42.69
C GLN A 377 -2.83 2.13 43.94
N ARG A 378 -3.05 3.44 43.75
CA ARG A 378 -3.28 4.37 44.86
C ARG A 378 -4.62 4.09 45.52
N LYS A 379 -4.59 3.97 46.85
CA LYS A 379 -5.81 3.77 47.65
C LYS A 379 -6.61 5.08 47.68
N ASP A 380 -7.90 5.01 47.34
CA ASP A 380 -8.79 6.17 47.48
C ASP A 380 -9.36 6.24 48.90
N TYR A 381 -8.68 6.95 49.80
CA TYR A 381 -9.09 7.07 51.21
C TYR A 381 -10.49 7.67 51.41
N TYR A 382 -10.91 8.59 50.55
CA TYR A 382 -12.26 9.19 50.61
C TYR A 382 -13.33 8.15 50.26
N LYS A 383 -13.07 7.34 49.22
CA LYS A 383 -13.96 6.26 48.80
C LYS A 383 -14.00 5.13 49.84
N ILE A 384 -12.88 4.81 50.48
CA ILE A 384 -12.80 3.82 51.57
C ILE A 384 -13.70 4.21 52.74
N LEU A 385 -13.70 5.49 53.15
CA LEU A 385 -14.58 5.98 54.22
C LEU A 385 -16.00 6.34 53.75
N GLY A 386 -16.23 6.42 52.44
CA GLY A 386 -17.52 6.79 51.86
C GLY A 386 -17.88 8.26 52.10
N VAL A 387 -16.90 9.16 52.11
CA VAL A 387 -17.05 10.60 52.38
C VAL A 387 -16.61 11.43 51.17
N SER A 388 -17.12 12.66 51.04
CA SER A 388 -16.70 13.57 49.96
C SER A 388 -15.28 14.11 50.18
N ARG A 389 -14.63 14.58 49.11
CA ARG A 389 -13.34 15.28 49.22
C ARG A 389 -13.41 16.56 50.06
N SER A 390 -14.58 17.18 50.12
CA SER A 390 -14.86 18.36 50.95
C SER A 390 -15.24 18.02 52.40
N ALA A 391 -15.24 16.73 52.80
CA ALA A 391 -15.71 16.32 54.11
C ALA A 391 -14.88 16.94 55.24
N THR A 392 -15.56 17.41 56.26
CA THR A 392 -14.95 17.97 57.47
C THR A 392 -14.33 16.86 58.32
N LYS A 393 -13.38 17.21 59.21
CA LYS A 393 -12.77 16.24 60.14
C LYS A 393 -13.82 15.50 60.99
N GLN A 394 -14.91 16.17 61.35
CA GLN A 394 -16.01 15.57 62.11
C GLN A 394 -16.78 14.52 61.30
N GLU A 395 -17.05 14.79 60.01
CA GLU A 395 -17.70 13.84 59.10
C GLU A 395 -16.83 12.62 58.85
N ILE A 396 -15.52 12.82 58.65
CA ILE A 396 -14.53 11.75 58.52
C ILE A 396 -14.49 10.87 59.78
N ALA A 397 -14.42 11.49 60.97
CA ALA A 397 -14.44 10.76 62.23
C ALA A 397 -15.77 10.02 62.49
N SER A 398 -16.90 10.58 62.03
CA SER A 398 -18.22 9.93 62.11
C SER A 398 -18.29 8.71 61.20
N ALA A 399 -17.87 8.85 59.94
CA ALA A 399 -17.83 7.76 58.97
C ALA A 399 -16.90 6.63 59.42
N TYR A 400 -15.70 6.97 59.92
CA TYR A 400 -14.79 6.01 60.52
C TYR A 400 -15.43 5.24 61.68
N ARG A 401 -16.06 5.92 62.65
CA ARG A 401 -16.71 5.24 63.80
C ARG A 401 -17.79 4.24 63.34
N LYS A 402 -18.56 4.60 62.31
CA LYS A 402 -19.59 3.73 61.73
C LYS A 402 -18.98 2.48 61.08
N LEU A 403 -17.92 2.66 60.29
CA LEU A 403 -17.23 1.56 59.62
C LEU A 403 -16.40 0.71 60.58
N ALA A 404 -15.75 1.31 61.57
CA ALA A 404 -14.97 0.62 62.60
C ALA A 404 -15.87 -0.30 63.44
N ARG A 405 -17.08 0.15 63.80
CA ARG A 405 -18.07 -0.72 64.46
C ARG A 405 -18.55 -1.84 63.54
N LYS A 406 -18.64 -1.60 62.23
CA LYS A 406 -19.06 -2.60 61.23
C LYS A 406 -18.00 -3.68 61.03
N TRP A 407 -16.74 -3.29 60.86
CA TRP A 407 -15.63 -4.15 60.49
C TRP A 407 -14.74 -4.55 61.67
N HIS A 408 -15.18 -4.35 62.91
CA HIS A 408 -14.42 -4.75 64.10
C HIS A 408 -14.16 -6.27 64.07
N PRO A 409 -12.89 -6.73 64.18
CA PRO A 409 -12.53 -8.15 64.06
C PRO A 409 -13.29 -9.09 65.01
N ASP A 410 -13.62 -8.62 66.22
CA ASP A 410 -14.38 -9.40 67.21
C ASP A 410 -15.80 -9.79 66.77
N ARG A 411 -16.31 -9.18 65.69
CA ARG A 411 -17.65 -9.49 65.16
C ARG A 411 -17.64 -10.63 64.14
N TYR A 412 -16.47 -11.16 63.80
CA TYR A 412 -16.31 -12.12 62.72
C TYR A 412 -15.39 -13.28 63.17
N GLU A 413 -15.60 -14.45 62.60
CA GLU A 413 -14.80 -15.66 62.86
C GLU A 413 -14.29 -16.25 61.53
N GLY A 414 -13.25 -17.08 61.58
CA GLY A 414 -12.71 -17.77 60.40
C GLY A 414 -12.19 -16.84 59.30
N GLU A 415 -12.50 -17.16 58.04
CA GLU A 415 -12.10 -16.35 56.87
C GLU A 415 -12.72 -14.94 56.87
N ASP A 416 -13.91 -14.78 57.44
CA ASP A 416 -14.57 -13.47 57.57
C ASP A 416 -13.84 -12.57 58.56
N LYS A 417 -13.17 -13.13 59.58
CA LYS A 417 -12.31 -12.37 60.50
C LYS A 417 -11.13 -11.76 59.76
N LYS A 418 -10.44 -12.54 58.93
CA LYS A 418 -9.32 -12.04 58.11
C LYS A 418 -9.75 -10.95 57.12
N LYS A 419 -10.99 -11.02 56.62
CA LYS A 419 -11.57 -9.98 55.77
C LYS A 419 -11.87 -8.72 56.57
N ALA A 420 -12.48 -8.86 57.75
CA ALA A 420 -12.77 -7.75 58.64
C ALA A 420 -11.50 -7.04 59.11
N GLU A 421 -10.43 -7.76 59.44
CA GLU A 421 -9.11 -7.20 59.78
C GLU A 421 -8.53 -6.37 58.63
N ARG A 422 -8.60 -6.86 57.39
CA ARG A 422 -8.15 -6.12 56.20
C ARG A 422 -8.96 -4.83 55.99
N GLU A 423 -10.28 -4.91 56.08
CA GLU A 423 -11.15 -3.73 55.95
C GLU A 423 -10.94 -2.73 57.09
N PHE A 424 -10.75 -3.22 58.32
CA PHE A 424 -10.49 -2.40 59.50
C PHE A 424 -9.16 -1.64 59.38
N LEU A 425 -8.13 -2.27 58.81
CA LEU A 425 -6.86 -1.63 58.51
C LEU A 425 -7.04 -0.52 57.45
N LEU A 426 -7.78 -0.79 56.36
CA LEU A 426 -8.03 0.18 55.30
C LEU A 426 -8.75 1.43 55.83
N ILE A 427 -9.84 1.27 56.59
CA ILE A 427 -10.57 2.41 57.14
C ILE A 427 -9.76 3.18 58.20
N SER A 428 -8.87 2.50 58.93
CA SER A 428 -7.99 3.15 59.91
C SER A 428 -6.92 3.99 59.21
N SER A 429 -6.28 3.44 58.18
CA SER A 429 -5.33 4.19 57.34
C SER A 429 -5.98 5.40 56.65
N ALA A 430 -7.22 5.24 56.17
CA ALA A 430 -7.97 6.34 55.58
C ALA A 430 -8.30 7.44 56.59
N LYS A 431 -8.67 7.07 57.83
CA LYS A 431 -8.94 8.05 58.89
C LYS A 431 -7.68 8.81 59.28
N GLU A 432 -6.56 8.12 59.42
CA GLU A 432 -5.25 8.74 59.73
C GLU A 432 -4.88 9.80 58.70
N VAL A 433 -4.84 9.42 57.42
CA VAL A 433 -4.47 10.34 56.32
C VAL A 433 -5.43 11.51 56.20
N LEU A 434 -6.74 11.29 56.35
CA LEU A 434 -7.73 12.35 56.08
C LEU A 434 -8.01 13.27 57.28
N THR A 435 -7.57 12.92 58.50
CA THR A 435 -7.76 13.77 59.69
C THR A 435 -6.55 14.63 60.03
N ASP A 436 -5.36 14.23 59.59
CA ASP A 436 -4.14 15.02 59.65
C ASP A 436 -4.09 16.01 58.47
N ASP A 437 -3.89 17.31 58.75
CA ASP A 437 -3.98 18.36 57.71
C ASP A 437 -2.82 18.28 56.70
N GLU A 438 -1.63 17.88 57.15
CA GLU A 438 -0.45 17.76 56.30
C GLU A 438 -0.56 16.53 55.40
N MET A 439 -0.90 15.38 55.98
CA MET A 439 -1.12 14.14 55.22
C MET A 439 -2.27 14.28 54.24
N ARG A 440 -3.38 14.90 54.64
CA ARG A 440 -4.52 15.15 53.75
C ARG A 440 -4.13 16.08 52.61
N SER A 441 -3.38 17.15 52.89
CA SER A 441 -2.89 18.07 51.86
C SER A 441 -1.97 17.35 50.86
N ARG A 442 -1.00 16.57 51.34
CA ARG A 442 -0.13 15.75 50.47
C ARG A 442 -0.93 14.76 49.63
N TYR A 443 -1.93 14.11 50.25
CA TYR A 443 -2.87 13.24 49.56
C TYR A 443 -3.69 13.97 48.49
N ASP A 444 -4.24 15.13 48.79
CA ASP A 444 -5.01 15.91 47.83
C ASP A 444 -4.13 16.44 46.67
N ASN A 445 -2.83 16.64 46.93
CA ASN A 445 -1.82 17.04 45.94
C ASN A 445 -1.24 15.88 45.10
N GLY A 446 -1.68 14.63 45.31
CA GLY A 446 -1.28 13.49 44.49
C GLY A 446 -0.23 12.55 45.09
N GLU A 447 0.27 12.83 46.30
CA GLU A 447 1.22 11.99 47.03
C GLU A 447 0.50 11.06 48.01
N ASP A 448 0.84 9.77 48.13
CA ASP A 448 0.25 8.93 49.17
C ASP A 448 1.15 8.97 50.43
N PRO A 449 0.71 9.59 51.54
CA PRO A 449 1.56 9.78 52.73
C PRO A 449 1.98 8.46 53.39
N LEU A 450 1.26 7.38 53.10
CA LEU A 450 1.51 6.04 53.62
C LEU A 450 2.24 5.14 52.60
N ASP A 451 2.71 5.68 51.47
CA ASP A 451 3.51 4.93 50.47
C ASP A 451 4.91 4.61 51.03
N PRO A 452 5.27 3.32 51.22
CA PRO A 452 6.56 2.91 51.78
C PRO A 452 7.77 3.39 50.97
N GLN A 453 7.61 3.59 49.65
CA GLN A 453 8.70 4.07 48.80
C GLN A 453 9.03 5.56 48.99
N GLN A 454 8.10 6.37 49.51
CA GLN A 454 8.34 7.79 49.79
C GLN A 454 8.84 8.05 51.21
N GLN A 455 8.57 7.14 52.17
CA GLN A 455 9.08 7.27 53.54
C GLN A 455 10.60 7.06 53.67
N GLN A 456 11.29 6.57 52.63
CA GLN A 456 12.76 6.48 52.63
C GLN A 456 13.49 7.81 52.33
N GLN A 457 12.81 8.86 51.87
CA GLN A 457 13.45 10.14 51.52
C GLN A 457 13.36 11.24 52.59
N HIS A 458 12.58 11.07 53.67
CA HIS A 458 12.35 12.11 54.69
C HIS A 458 12.52 11.60 56.13
N GLN A 459 13.65 10.95 56.46
CA GLN A 459 14.04 10.79 57.86
C GLN A 459 14.87 11.98 58.33
N GLY A 460 14.18 13.02 58.82
CA GLY A 460 14.75 13.98 59.76
C GLY A 460 14.61 13.43 61.20
N PRO A 461 15.61 13.56 62.10
CA PRO A 461 15.71 12.71 63.29
C PRO A 461 14.85 13.11 64.52
N PHE A 462 13.80 13.93 64.41
CA PHE A 462 13.05 14.40 65.58
C PHE A 462 11.55 14.60 65.33
N GLY A 463 10.74 13.70 65.88
CA GLY A 463 9.27 13.82 66.02
C GLY A 463 8.81 13.12 67.32
N PRO A 464 8.14 13.81 68.27
CA PRO A 464 7.96 13.32 69.63
C PRO A 464 6.57 12.71 69.84
N PHE A 465 6.33 11.47 69.41
CA PHE A 465 5.26 10.63 69.94
C PHE A 465 5.63 9.16 69.77
N GLY A 466 6.00 8.51 70.87
CA GLY A 466 6.17 7.06 70.91
C GLY A 466 4.80 6.38 70.90
N GLY A 467 4.47 5.70 69.80
CA GLY A 467 3.27 4.88 69.68
C GLY A 467 3.00 4.48 68.23
N PHE A 468 3.15 3.19 67.92
CA PHE A 468 2.82 2.54 66.65
C PHE A 468 3.53 3.06 65.38
N SER A 469 4.71 2.51 65.08
CA SER A 469 5.29 2.57 63.73
C SER A 469 4.63 1.51 62.83
N PHE A 470 3.77 1.95 61.91
CA PHE A 470 3.21 1.11 60.83
C PHE A 470 4.21 0.83 59.68
N ALA A 471 5.45 1.31 59.79
CA ALA A 471 6.49 1.23 58.74
C ALA A 471 6.90 -0.21 58.36
N ASN A 472 6.53 -1.23 59.14
CA ASN A 472 6.89 -2.64 58.89
C ASN A 472 5.71 -3.54 58.47
N MET A 473 4.53 -3.00 58.16
CA MET A 473 3.36 -3.82 57.86
C MET A 473 3.17 -4.09 56.36
N HIS A 474 3.83 -5.14 55.84
CA HIS A 474 3.43 -5.79 54.59
C HIS A 474 2.18 -6.66 54.83
N PRO A 475 1.09 -6.51 54.07
CA PRO A 475 -0.10 -7.37 54.20
C PRO A 475 0.08 -8.80 53.67
N PHE A 476 1.28 -9.17 53.24
CA PHE A 476 1.62 -10.48 52.67
C PHE A 476 2.41 -11.39 53.61
N ASP A 477 2.73 -10.93 54.82
CA ASP A 477 3.43 -11.77 55.80
C ASP A 477 2.59 -11.95 57.07
N GLY A 478 2.36 -13.22 57.42
CA GLY A 478 1.31 -13.69 58.32
C GLY A 478 1.58 -13.48 59.81
N GLY A 479 1.74 -12.24 60.25
CA GLY A 479 1.85 -11.89 61.66
C GLY A 479 0.50 -11.86 62.39
N HIS A 480 0.37 -12.62 63.48
CA HIS A 480 -0.76 -12.54 64.41
C HIS A 480 -0.73 -11.23 65.21
N PHE A 481 -1.86 -10.53 65.31
CA PHE A 481 -2.03 -9.31 66.10
C PHE A 481 -3.05 -9.49 67.24
N GLU A 482 -2.69 -9.07 68.45
CA GLU A 482 -3.56 -8.99 69.62
C GLU A 482 -3.76 -7.50 69.96
N PHE A 483 -4.99 -7.02 69.95
CA PHE A 483 -5.33 -5.62 70.24
C PHE A 483 -5.76 -5.49 71.71
N ARG A 484 -5.05 -4.66 72.48
CA ARG A 484 -5.51 -4.15 73.78
C ARG A 484 -5.76 -2.66 73.69
N PHE A 485 -6.94 -2.23 74.08
CA PHE A 485 -7.25 -0.82 74.34
C PHE A 485 -7.85 -0.71 75.75
N MET A 486 -7.29 0.21 76.55
CA MET A 486 -7.86 0.71 77.81
C MET A 486 -8.94 1.74 77.55
#